data_AF-A0A1I7JDB4-F1
#
_entry.id   AF-A0A1I7JDB4-F1
#
_cell.length_a   1.000
_cell.length_b   1.000
_cell.length_c   1.000
_cell.angle_alpha   90.00
_cell.angle_beta   90.00
_cell.angle_gamma   90.00
#
_symmetry.space_group_name_H-M   'P 1'
#
loop_
_entity.id
_entity.type
_entity.pdbx_description
1 polymer ?
#
loop_
_entity_poly.entity_id
_entity_poly.type
_entity_poly.pdbx_seq_one_letter_code
_entity_poly.pdbx_strand_id
1 'polypeptide(L)'
;MQVLILAAGEGKRIKSEILEKNKCLIEVNGCSLIENALENIVDSMPVTAITIVVGYAEEFIREKIGKDFRGITINYVKQEKRDGILGALNAALDTIDDDVIMQLGDEYYFEPKYDEGLKIFEESDCVFGICKSSQQQVKETYSIKYSLEGKPIEFCEKPKNPFNNYAGTGMVMLKKSIFKNIRKIYLDGKRDLIDIFIDVVNSNQIISSFECTSFYENVNSKKNYNRLINYIKDKDLSKYFFGVFKDLYTVNNKEVELVKFYQSKFSEVYDCMCHSQDLDENFDEVEENKLVQEEVDFFRSYLALSRGKKVLELACGSGRVTIPFAMHKVKITGVDICKDMLDILSEKVLNKYRRCKRYITLLQDDITNFKLVNEKFNLVIFPATTIRLIDKDLAEFIDYIYDYVEDGGYFIFDNNEIKKRDSQPVIENLYNLSYEKDNKKNVLFFAEQHDFTSMKTRVNFYLNVFDDEVKHYISYTYLNMIDRRMIEDAVSHTRFSEVKFEDYYEDDKSYMYYCVLKK
;
A
#
# COMPACT_ATOMS: atom_id res chain seq x y z
N MET A 1 16.66 -1.34 20.29
CA MET A 1 15.36 -2.01 20.45
C MET A 1 14.91 -2.53 19.09
N GLN A 2 14.29 -3.71 19.07
CA GLN A 2 13.72 -4.34 17.88
C GLN A 2 12.19 -4.19 17.84
N VAL A 3 11.61 -4.39 16.67
CA VAL A 3 10.16 -4.32 16.44
C VAL A 3 9.63 -5.71 16.16
N LEU A 4 8.47 -6.03 16.74
CA LEU A 4 7.75 -7.28 16.49
C LEU A 4 6.29 -6.99 16.10
N ILE A 5 5.93 -7.30 14.86
CA ILE A 5 4.54 -7.20 14.41
C ILE A 5 3.92 -8.59 14.36
N LEU A 6 2.77 -8.77 15.01
CA LEU A 6 2.02 -10.03 14.94
C LEU A 6 0.90 -9.93 13.89
N ALA A 7 1.07 -10.62 12.77
CA ALA A 7 0.19 -10.54 11.58
C ALA A 7 -0.31 -11.92 11.08
N ALA A 8 -0.18 -12.98 11.89
CA ALA A 8 -0.50 -14.36 11.50
C ALA A 8 -2.01 -14.70 11.44
N GLY A 9 -2.87 -13.82 11.95
CA GLY A 9 -4.30 -14.07 12.14
C GLY A 9 -5.13 -14.01 10.85
N GLU A 10 -6.15 -14.88 10.74
CA GLU A 10 -7.01 -14.94 9.54
C GLU A 10 -8.09 -13.86 9.46
N GLY A 11 -8.46 -13.24 10.59
CA GLY A 11 -9.55 -12.27 10.58
C GLY A 11 -10.90 -12.87 10.14
N LYS A 12 -11.23 -14.10 10.55
CA LYS A 12 -12.44 -14.84 10.13
C LYS A 12 -13.75 -14.03 10.15
N ARG A 13 -13.86 -13.05 11.04
CA ARG A 13 -15.03 -12.18 11.21
C ARG A 13 -15.20 -11.12 10.11
N ILE A 14 -14.10 -10.63 9.53
CA ILE A 14 -14.14 -9.58 8.50
C ILE A 14 -13.91 -10.12 7.08
N LYS A 15 -13.50 -11.38 6.96
CA LYS A 15 -13.08 -12.02 5.69
C LYS A 15 -14.08 -11.88 4.52
N SER A 16 -15.39 -11.86 4.78
CA SER A 16 -16.42 -11.68 3.74
C SER A 16 -16.69 -10.22 3.38
N GLU A 17 -16.09 -9.29 4.11
CA GLU A 17 -16.37 -7.85 4.03
C GLU A 17 -15.17 -7.03 3.52
N ILE A 18 -13.99 -7.65 3.40
CA ILE A 18 -12.76 -7.02 2.89
C ILE A 18 -12.40 -7.57 1.51
N LEU A 19 -11.77 -6.73 0.69
CA LEU A 19 -11.25 -7.12 -0.62
C LEU A 19 -9.90 -7.84 -0.45
N GLU A 20 -9.15 -7.43 0.56
CA GLU A 20 -7.82 -7.89 0.90
C GLU A 20 -7.85 -9.31 1.46
N LYS A 21 -6.78 -10.06 1.18
CA LYS A 21 -6.66 -11.46 1.61
C LYS A 21 -6.28 -11.59 3.08
N ASN A 22 -5.65 -10.58 3.66
CA ASN A 22 -5.29 -10.52 5.08
C ASN A 22 -5.77 -9.19 5.69
N LYS A 23 -6.34 -9.24 6.89
CA LYS A 23 -6.87 -8.04 7.57
C LYS A 23 -5.80 -6.99 7.90
N CYS A 24 -4.54 -7.40 8.09
CA CYS A 24 -3.46 -6.46 8.35
C CYS A 24 -3.16 -5.57 7.13
N LEU A 25 -3.62 -6.00 5.95
CA LEU A 25 -3.47 -5.29 4.69
C LEU A 25 -4.62 -4.32 4.38
N ILE A 26 -5.65 -4.26 5.24
CA ILE A 26 -6.74 -3.30 5.08
C ILE A 26 -6.14 -1.89 5.01
N GLU A 27 -6.47 -1.16 3.96
CA GLU A 27 -5.95 0.19 3.77
C GLU A 27 -6.73 1.24 4.55
N VAL A 28 -5.99 2.17 5.15
CA VAL A 28 -6.50 3.39 5.74
C VAL A 28 -5.84 4.55 5.01
N ASN A 29 -6.63 5.26 4.21
CA ASN A 29 -6.18 6.33 3.30
C ASN A 29 -5.16 5.92 2.22
N GLY A 30 -4.92 4.63 1.98
CA GLY A 30 -3.94 4.15 0.98
C GLY A 30 -2.65 3.60 1.59
N CYS A 31 -2.62 3.45 2.91
CA CYS A 31 -1.58 2.76 3.65
C CYS A 31 -2.21 1.61 4.43
N SER A 32 -1.68 0.39 4.34
CA SER A 32 -2.20 -0.74 5.10
C SER A 32 -2.03 -0.53 6.61
N LEU A 33 -2.81 -1.25 7.44
CA LEU A 33 -2.68 -1.19 8.90
C LEU A 33 -1.27 -1.55 9.37
N ILE A 34 -0.66 -2.57 8.76
CA ILE A 34 0.70 -2.99 9.07
C ILE A 34 1.74 -1.94 8.66
N GLU A 35 1.61 -1.33 7.48
CA GLU A 35 2.48 -0.21 7.08
C GLU A 35 2.30 0.95 8.06
N ASN A 36 1.07 1.29 8.45
CA ASN A 36 0.82 2.34 9.44
C ASN A 36 1.55 2.09 10.76
N ALA A 37 1.54 0.84 11.24
CA ALA A 37 2.26 0.46 12.44
C ALA A 37 3.78 0.65 12.27
N LEU A 38 4.34 0.14 11.18
CA LEU A 38 5.78 0.25 10.89
C LEU A 38 6.23 1.70 10.72
N GLU A 39 5.50 2.48 9.92
CA GLU A 39 5.71 3.92 9.72
C GLU A 39 5.76 4.65 11.06
N ASN A 40 4.71 4.53 11.89
CA ASN A 40 4.64 5.27 13.15
C ASN A 40 5.76 4.87 14.12
N ILE A 41 6.14 3.59 14.17
CA ILE A 41 7.21 3.09 15.03
C ILE A 41 8.57 3.63 14.55
N VAL A 42 8.89 3.46 13.27
CA VAL A 42 10.18 3.84 12.69
C VAL A 42 10.36 5.36 12.68
N ASP A 43 9.28 6.13 12.51
CA ASP A 43 9.32 7.60 12.63
C ASP A 43 9.58 8.09 14.05
N SER A 44 9.21 7.30 15.06
CA SER A 44 9.26 7.75 16.47
C SER A 44 10.55 7.35 17.18
N MET A 45 11.24 6.29 16.73
CA MET A 45 12.42 5.79 17.45
C MET A 45 13.41 5.03 16.57
N PRO A 46 14.69 4.94 16.98
CA PRO A 46 15.68 4.11 16.32
C PRO A 46 15.32 2.61 16.44
N VAL A 47 15.12 1.96 15.30
CA VAL A 47 14.82 0.53 15.20
C VAL A 47 16.01 -0.20 14.57
N THR A 48 16.47 -1.28 15.21
CA THR A 48 17.64 -2.05 14.73
C THR A 48 17.28 -3.20 13.80
N ALA A 49 16.11 -3.81 14.00
CA ALA A 49 15.55 -4.84 13.13
C ALA A 49 14.04 -4.94 13.33
N ILE A 50 13.35 -5.41 12.31
CA ILE A 50 11.91 -5.67 12.34
C ILE A 50 11.69 -7.17 12.19
N THR A 51 10.85 -7.75 13.03
CA THR A 51 10.36 -9.12 12.90
C THR A 51 8.85 -9.10 12.70
N ILE A 52 8.36 -9.75 11.64
CA ILE A 52 6.93 -9.88 11.35
C ILE A 52 6.54 -11.35 11.46
N VAL A 53 5.63 -11.64 12.39
CA VAL A 53 5.07 -12.99 12.54
C VAL A 53 3.90 -13.15 11.60
N VAL A 54 4.05 -14.03 10.63
CA VAL A 54 3.08 -14.30 9.57
C VAL A 54 2.47 -15.69 9.69
N GLY A 55 1.37 -15.94 9.00
CA GLY A 55 0.63 -17.19 9.09
C GLY A 55 -0.38 -17.31 7.95
N TYR A 56 -1.62 -16.92 8.20
CA TYR A 56 -2.64 -16.91 7.14
C TYR A 56 -2.33 -15.86 6.07
N ALA A 57 -2.40 -16.24 4.79
CA ALA A 57 -2.18 -15.33 3.66
C ALA A 57 -0.85 -14.56 3.81
N GLU A 58 0.21 -15.26 4.25
CA GLU A 58 1.51 -14.66 4.54
C GLU A 58 2.19 -14.09 3.29
N GLU A 59 1.92 -14.72 2.13
CA GLU A 59 2.41 -14.33 0.83
C GLU A 59 2.07 -12.86 0.55
N PHE A 60 0.81 -12.45 0.76
CA PHE A 60 0.36 -11.08 0.55
C PHE A 60 1.00 -10.07 1.53
N ILE A 61 1.34 -10.50 2.76
CA ILE A 61 2.04 -9.61 3.70
C ILE A 61 3.48 -9.41 3.25
N ARG A 62 4.17 -10.49 2.88
CA ARG A 62 5.57 -10.44 2.41
C ARG A 62 5.70 -9.63 1.13
N GLU A 63 4.71 -9.79 0.25
CA GLU A 63 4.55 -9.09 -1.01
C GLU A 63 4.39 -7.58 -0.78
N LYS A 64 3.42 -7.17 0.05
CA LYS A 64 3.17 -5.75 0.39
C LYS A 64 4.36 -5.07 1.05
N ILE A 65 4.95 -5.73 2.05
CA ILE A 65 5.91 -5.11 2.96
C ILE A 65 7.36 -5.28 2.50
N GLY A 66 7.66 -6.33 1.72
CA GLY A 66 9.01 -6.57 1.20
C GLY A 66 9.99 -7.08 2.26
N LYS A 67 11.28 -7.07 1.93
CA LYS A 67 12.37 -7.59 2.80
C LYS A 67 13.04 -6.51 3.66
N ASP A 68 12.70 -5.25 3.41
CA ASP A 68 13.29 -4.06 4.00
C ASP A 68 12.20 -3.03 4.24
N PHE A 69 12.32 -2.29 5.35
CA PHE A 69 11.48 -1.13 5.61
C PHE A 69 12.36 0.07 5.95
N ARG A 70 12.55 0.99 4.99
CA ARG A 70 13.35 2.21 5.15
C ARG A 70 14.81 1.94 5.57
N GLY A 71 15.43 0.92 4.98
CA GLY A 71 16.81 0.50 5.27
C GLY A 71 16.94 -0.42 6.50
N ILE A 72 15.81 -0.85 7.08
CA ILE A 72 15.76 -1.78 8.21
C ILE A 72 15.31 -3.15 7.72
N THR A 73 16.19 -4.15 7.89
CA THR A 73 15.90 -5.53 7.51
C THR A 73 14.67 -6.08 8.22
N ILE A 74 13.81 -6.76 7.45
CA ILE A 74 12.61 -7.44 7.95
C ILE A 74 12.83 -8.96 7.98
N ASN A 75 12.72 -9.53 9.17
CA ASN A 75 12.70 -10.96 9.41
C ASN A 75 11.26 -11.47 9.47
N TYR A 76 10.92 -12.43 8.63
CA TYR A 76 9.60 -13.05 8.68
C TYR A 76 9.63 -14.38 9.40
N VAL A 77 8.77 -14.52 10.41
CA VAL A 77 8.66 -15.75 11.20
C VAL A 77 7.27 -16.34 11.00
N LYS A 78 7.21 -17.62 10.63
CA LYS A 78 5.93 -18.29 10.41
C LYS A 78 5.39 -18.87 11.72
N GLN A 79 4.16 -18.52 12.06
CA GLN A 79 3.40 -19.20 13.09
C GLN A 79 2.66 -20.40 12.48
N GLU A 80 3.26 -21.60 12.56
CA GLU A 80 2.69 -22.84 12.00
C GLU A 80 1.29 -23.15 12.56
N LYS A 81 1.13 -23.02 13.88
CA LYS A 81 -0.14 -23.22 14.56
C LYS A 81 -0.63 -21.89 15.10
N ARG A 82 -1.75 -21.39 14.54
CA ARG A 82 -2.42 -20.15 14.97
C ARG A 82 -3.18 -20.36 16.29
N ASP A 83 -2.46 -20.67 17.36
CA ASP A 83 -3.04 -21.04 18.65
C ASP A 83 -3.09 -19.91 19.68
N GLY A 84 -2.64 -18.71 19.36
CA GLY A 84 -2.81 -17.51 20.19
C GLY A 84 -1.68 -16.49 20.01
N ILE A 85 -1.75 -15.41 20.76
CA ILE A 85 -0.74 -14.34 20.77
C ILE A 85 0.59 -14.89 21.31
N LEU A 86 0.56 -15.68 22.39
CA LEU A 86 1.78 -16.29 22.93
C LEU A 86 2.43 -17.27 21.96
N GLY A 87 1.64 -17.97 21.14
CA GLY A 87 2.20 -18.85 20.11
C GLY A 87 2.94 -18.07 19.03
N ALA A 88 2.39 -16.92 18.63
CA ALA A 88 3.02 -16.03 17.66
C ALA A 88 4.31 -15.43 18.24
N LEU A 89 4.26 -14.96 19.48
CA LEU A 89 5.42 -14.42 20.19
C LEU A 89 6.51 -15.49 20.35
N ASN A 90 6.16 -16.69 20.85
CA ASN A 90 7.11 -17.79 21.04
C ASN A 90 7.79 -18.23 19.74
N ALA A 91 7.11 -18.14 18.58
CA ALA A 91 7.72 -18.41 17.29
C ALA A 91 8.85 -17.41 16.97
N ALA A 92 8.70 -16.14 17.37
CA ALA A 92 9.64 -15.08 17.06
C ALA A 92 10.79 -14.92 18.07
N LEU A 93 10.63 -15.38 19.32
CA LEU A 93 11.59 -15.08 20.40
C LEU A 93 13.05 -15.44 20.07
N ASP A 94 13.31 -16.53 19.33
CA ASP A 94 14.68 -16.94 18.98
C ASP A 94 15.33 -16.06 17.90
N THR A 95 14.54 -15.25 17.19
CA THR A 95 15.01 -14.32 16.16
C THR A 95 15.30 -12.92 16.71
N ILE A 96 14.96 -12.67 17.98
CA ILE A 96 15.03 -11.37 18.62
C ILE A 96 16.15 -11.41 19.66
N ASP A 97 17.17 -10.57 19.45
CA ASP A 97 18.36 -10.51 20.30
C ASP A 97 18.43 -9.27 21.19
N ASP A 98 17.45 -8.38 21.12
CA ASP A 98 17.33 -7.15 21.90
C ASP A 98 15.97 -7.07 22.63
N ASP A 99 15.76 -6.00 23.40
CA ASP A 99 14.44 -5.62 23.89
C ASP A 99 13.50 -5.31 22.71
N VAL A 100 12.19 -5.53 22.88
CA VAL A 100 11.24 -5.46 21.76
C VAL A 100 10.05 -4.57 22.04
N ILE A 101 9.63 -3.79 21.04
CA ILE A 101 8.26 -3.28 20.94
C ILE A 101 7.43 -4.18 20.05
N MET A 102 6.36 -4.73 20.62
CA MET A 102 5.39 -5.57 19.95
C MET A 102 4.12 -4.77 19.63
N GLN A 103 3.54 -4.99 18.46
CA GLN A 103 2.22 -4.48 18.09
C GLN A 103 1.45 -5.55 17.27
N LEU A 104 0.12 -5.56 17.35
CA LEU A 104 -0.68 -6.40 16.47
C LEU A 104 -0.88 -5.71 15.11
N GLY A 105 -0.76 -6.45 14.01
CA GLY A 105 -0.79 -5.90 12.64
C GLY A 105 -2.19 -5.44 12.17
N ASP A 106 -3.24 -5.71 12.95
CA ASP A 106 -4.63 -5.36 12.67
C ASP A 106 -5.14 -4.18 13.51
N GLU A 107 -4.25 -3.52 14.24
CA GLU A 107 -4.57 -2.38 15.10
C GLU A 107 -4.12 -1.07 14.49
N TYR A 108 -4.97 -0.05 14.63
CA TYR A 108 -4.68 1.33 14.27
C TYR A 108 -4.56 2.18 15.53
N TYR A 109 -3.50 2.97 15.58
CA TYR A 109 -3.23 3.95 16.63
C TYR A 109 -3.14 5.34 16.01
N PHE A 110 -3.93 6.29 16.49
CA PHE A 110 -3.87 7.67 16.04
C PHE A 110 -2.85 8.45 16.89
N GLU A 111 -1.79 8.99 16.28
CA GLU A 111 -0.71 9.71 16.99
C GLU A 111 -0.18 8.91 18.21
N PRO A 112 0.38 7.70 17.99
CA PRO A 112 0.88 6.88 19.07
C PRO A 112 2.04 7.56 19.82
N LYS A 113 2.05 7.40 21.15
CA LYS A 113 2.97 8.05 22.08
C LYS A 113 4.15 7.14 22.46
N TYR A 114 4.87 6.60 21.47
CA TYR A 114 5.95 5.64 21.71
C TYR A 114 7.02 6.18 22.67
N ASP A 115 7.40 7.46 22.55
CA ASP A 115 8.41 8.11 23.38
C ASP A 115 8.03 8.14 24.87
N GLU A 116 6.74 8.32 25.18
CA GLU A 116 6.24 8.27 26.56
C GLU A 116 6.36 6.85 27.12
N GLY A 117 6.01 5.84 26.30
CA GLY A 117 6.16 4.43 26.66
C GLY A 117 7.62 4.04 26.89
N LEU A 118 8.54 4.50 26.04
CA LEU A 118 9.97 4.21 26.15
C LEU A 118 10.57 4.74 27.46
N LYS A 119 10.22 5.96 27.87
CA LYS A 119 10.67 6.53 29.15
C LYS A 119 10.25 5.67 30.34
N ILE A 120 9.03 5.13 30.31
CA ILE A 120 8.52 4.25 31.37
C ILE A 120 9.21 2.87 31.29
N PHE A 121 9.55 2.44 30.08
CA PHE A 121 10.17 1.14 29.81
C PHE A 121 11.61 1.04 30.34
N GLU A 122 12.34 2.16 30.45
CA GLU A 122 13.67 2.19 31.09
C GLU A 122 13.66 1.55 32.48
N GLU A 123 12.62 1.86 33.28
CA GLU A 123 12.47 1.37 34.66
C GLU A 123 11.59 0.12 34.80
N SER A 124 11.01 -0.39 33.70
CA SER A 124 10.06 -1.50 33.72
C SER A 124 10.60 -2.75 33.01
N ASP A 125 10.12 -3.95 33.36
CA ASP A 125 10.39 -5.18 32.60
C ASP A 125 9.38 -5.38 31.46
N CYS A 126 8.16 -4.85 31.64
CA CYS A 126 7.07 -4.89 30.70
C CYS A 126 6.27 -3.58 30.76
N VAL A 127 6.04 -2.95 29.61
CA VAL A 127 5.14 -1.79 29.48
C VAL A 127 4.06 -2.10 28.46
N PHE A 128 2.80 -1.83 28.77
CA PHE A 128 1.71 -2.03 27.82
C PHE A 128 0.86 -0.77 27.61
N GLY A 129 0.40 -0.58 26.38
CA GLY A 129 -0.42 0.56 25.99
C GLY A 129 -1.88 0.38 26.38
N ILE A 130 -2.49 1.44 26.90
CA ILE A 130 -3.93 1.54 27.15
C ILE A 130 -4.50 2.74 26.41
N CYS A 131 -5.79 2.67 26.06
CA CYS A 131 -6.52 3.79 25.47
C CYS A 131 -7.83 4.01 26.23
N LYS A 132 -8.10 5.26 26.62
CA LYS A 132 -9.39 5.62 27.21
C LYS A 132 -10.51 5.33 26.22
N SER A 133 -11.53 4.60 26.66
CA SER A 133 -12.54 3.99 25.80
C SER A 133 -13.90 3.88 26.48
N SER A 134 -14.95 3.71 25.66
CA SER A 134 -16.28 3.39 26.20
C SER A 134 -16.29 1.98 26.81
N GLN A 135 -17.17 1.76 27.79
CA GLN A 135 -17.38 0.44 28.41
C GLN A 135 -17.61 -0.66 27.37
N GLN A 136 -18.36 -0.38 26.29
CA GLN A 136 -18.61 -1.36 25.23
C GLN A 136 -17.33 -1.78 24.50
N GLN A 137 -16.41 -0.85 24.23
CA GLN A 137 -15.12 -1.15 23.61
C GLN A 137 -14.23 -1.96 24.54
N VAL A 138 -14.20 -1.63 25.84
CA VAL A 138 -13.36 -2.36 26.80
C VAL A 138 -13.76 -3.85 26.87
N LYS A 139 -15.04 -4.18 26.71
CA LYS A 139 -15.54 -5.58 26.65
C LYS A 139 -15.01 -6.39 25.47
N GLU A 140 -14.52 -5.72 24.42
CA GLU A 140 -13.95 -6.36 23.23
C GLU A 140 -12.43 -6.59 23.34
N THR A 141 -11.82 -6.05 24.40
CA THR A 141 -10.37 -6.08 24.73
C THR A 141 -10.13 -6.65 26.13
N TYR A 142 -8.93 -6.51 26.70
CA TYR A 142 -8.71 -6.73 28.13
C TYR A 142 -8.91 -5.45 28.96
N SER A 143 -9.27 -5.62 30.24
CA SER A 143 -9.34 -4.54 31.24
C SER A 143 -8.37 -4.81 32.38
N ILE A 144 -7.92 -3.73 33.01
CA ILE A 144 -6.87 -3.73 34.02
C ILE A 144 -7.40 -3.11 35.30
N LYS A 145 -7.12 -3.75 36.43
CA LYS A 145 -7.32 -3.17 37.76
C LYS A 145 -6.00 -2.63 38.28
N TYR A 146 -6.07 -1.44 38.88
CA TYR A 146 -4.91 -0.78 39.46
C TYR A 146 -4.99 -0.79 40.98
N SER A 147 -3.81 -0.83 41.63
CA SER A 147 -3.69 -0.56 43.07
C SER A 147 -3.91 0.93 43.35
N LEU A 148 -3.99 1.29 44.64
CA LEU A 148 -4.06 2.69 45.07
C LEU A 148 -2.83 3.51 44.66
N GLU A 149 -1.69 2.84 44.44
CA GLU A 149 -0.43 3.45 43.98
C GLU A 149 -0.36 3.53 42.44
N GLY A 150 -1.42 3.14 41.72
CA GLY A 150 -1.45 3.18 40.25
C GLY A 150 -0.73 2.01 39.55
N LYS A 151 -0.38 0.94 40.28
CA LYS A 151 0.28 -0.24 39.69
C LYS A 151 -0.75 -1.22 39.13
N PRO A 152 -0.54 -1.82 37.93
CA PRO A 152 -1.37 -2.91 37.43
C PRO A 152 -1.31 -4.13 38.38
N ILE A 153 -2.46 -4.67 38.78
CA ILE A 153 -2.53 -5.81 39.72
C ILE A 153 -3.43 -6.96 39.26
N GLU A 154 -4.38 -6.71 38.36
CA GLU A 154 -5.33 -7.72 37.89
C GLU A 154 -5.70 -7.44 36.43
N PHE A 155 -5.82 -8.50 35.62
CA PHE A 155 -6.13 -8.42 34.20
C PHE A 155 -7.30 -9.34 33.87
N CYS A 156 -8.21 -8.88 33.02
CA CYS A 156 -9.34 -9.68 32.57
C CYS A 156 -9.54 -9.50 31.06
N GLU A 157 -9.39 -10.59 30.30
CA GLU A 157 -9.65 -10.64 28.85
C GLU A 157 -11.17 -10.63 28.61
N LYS A 158 -11.64 -9.72 27.76
CA LYS A 158 -13.05 -9.55 27.36
C LYS A 158 -14.00 -9.57 28.55
N PRO A 159 -13.83 -8.63 29.51
CA PRO A 159 -14.58 -8.63 30.75
C PRO A 159 -16.06 -8.40 30.49
N LYS A 160 -16.95 -9.13 31.18
CA LYS A 160 -18.39 -8.82 31.18
C LYS A 160 -18.68 -7.47 31.85
N ASN A 161 -17.94 -7.18 32.92
CA ASN A 161 -17.98 -5.95 33.70
C ASN A 161 -16.55 -5.38 33.77
N PRO A 162 -16.20 -4.43 32.89
CA PRO A 162 -14.88 -3.78 32.91
C PRO A 162 -14.56 -3.13 34.25
N PHE A 163 -13.29 -3.15 34.66
CA PHE A 163 -12.85 -2.52 35.90
C PHE A 163 -12.84 -0.99 35.81
N ASN A 164 -12.62 -0.47 34.60
CA ASN A 164 -12.54 0.96 34.31
C ASN A 164 -12.85 1.22 32.82
N ASN A 165 -12.63 2.47 32.39
CA ASN A 165 -12.83 2.94 31.02
C ASN A 165 -11.53 2.93 30.20
N TYR A 166 -10.61 2.01 30.48
CA TYR A 166 -9.39 1.83 29.70
C TYR A 166 -9.43 0.49 28.97
N ALA A 167 -9.32 0.56 27.64
CA ALA A 167 -9.16 -0.59 26.79
C ALA A 167 -7.68 -0.96 26.72
N GLY A 168 -7.38 -2.24 26.96
CA GLY A 168 -6.07 -2.80 26.68
C GLY A 168 -5.80 -2.88 25.18
N THR A 169 -4.58 -2.53 24.78
CA THR A 169 -4.14 -2.57 23.38
C THR A 169 -3.10 -3.66 23.15
N GLY A 170 -2.80 -3.97 21.89
CA GLY A 170 -1.73 -4.87 21.51
C GLY A 170 -0.32 -4.26 21.50
N MET A 171 -0.16 -2.97 21.84
CA MET A 171 1.13 -2.31 21.95
C MET A 171 1.81 -2.69 23.27
N VAL A 172 2.95 -3.37 23.21
CA VAL A 172 3.66 -3.86 24.39
C VAL A 172 5.17 -3.77 24.19
N MET A 173 5.89 -3.19 25.15
CA MET A 173 7.34 -3.20 25.22
C MET A 173 7.79 -4.25 26.24
N LEU A 174 8.74 -5.10 25.85
CA LEU A 174 9.17 -6.25 26.63
C LEU A 174 10.69 -6.33 26.69
N LYS A 175 11.24 -6.43 27.91
CA LYS A 175 12.67 -6.70 28.07
C LYS A 175 12.98 -8.12 27.63
N LYS A 176 14.14 -8.34 27.01
CA LYS A 176 14.59 -9.68 26.61
C LYS A 176 14.62 -10.66 27.79
N SER A 177 14.84 -10.15 29.01
CA SER A 177 14.86 -10.93 30.26
C SER A 177 13.57 -11.72 30.49
N ILE A 178 12.41 -11.26 30.01
CA ILE A 178 11.12 -11.93 30.22
C ILE A 178 10.81 -13.02 29.17
N PHE A 179 11.59 -13.13 28.08
CA PHE A 179 11.30 -14.07 26.98
C PHE A 179 11.29 -15.53 27.44
N LYS A 180 12.16 -15.88 28.39
CA LYS A 180 12.19 -17.22 28.98
C LYS A 180 10.88 -17.57 29.69
N ASN A 181 10.28 -16.59 30.37
CA ASN A 181 9.01 -16.78 31.07
C ASN A 181 7.87 -16.93 30.08
N ILE A 182 7.82 -16.09 29.05
CA ILE A 182 6.84 -16.19 27.95
C ILE A 182 6.85 -17.59 27.33
N ARG A 183 8.02 -18.12 27.01
CA ARG A 183 8.17 -19.47 26.47
C ARG A 183 7.62 -20.52 27.44
N LYS A 184 7.91 -20.41 28.73
CA LYS A 184 7.40 -21.33 29.76
C LYS A 184 5.87 -21.30 29.83
N ILE A 185 5.26 -20.13 29.99
CA ILE A 185 3.80 -20.04 30.13
C ILE A 185 3.06 -20.50 28.86
N TYR A 186 3.64 -20.27 27.68
CA TYR A 186 3.10 -20.83 26.43
C TYR A 186 3.09 -22.36 26.43
N LEU A 187 4.19 -22.99 26.88
CA LEU A 187 4.29 -24.45 27.03
C LEU A 187 3.32 -24.99 28.09
N ASP A 188 3.01 -24.20 29.13
CA ASP A 188 2.00 -24.50 30.14
C ASP A 188 0.54 -24.34 29.63
N GLY A 189 0.36 -24.08 28.34
CA GLY A 189 -0.96 -24.04 27.70
C GLY A 189 -1.59 -22.64 27.63
N LYS A 190 -0.89 -21.59 28.08
CA LYS A 190 -1.35 -20.20 27.99
C LYS A 190 -1.26 -19.64 26.58
N ARG A 191 -2.16 -18.72 26.22
CA ARG A 191 -2.36 -18.29 24.83
C ARG A 191 -2.60 -16.79 24.65
N ASP A 192 -3.13 -16.10 25.66
CA ASP A 192 -3.59 -14.72 25.54
C ASP A 192 -2.56 -13.72 26.09
N LEU A 193 -2.52 -12.52 25.54
CA LEU A 193 -1.55 -11.48 25.93
C LEU A 193 -1.52 -11.21 27.45
N ILE A 194 -2.69 -11.24 28.09
CA ILE A 194 -2.82 -11.03 29.53
C ILE A 194 -2.08 -12.07 30.38
N ASP A 195 -1.83 -13.27 29.85
CA ASP A 195 -1.09 -14.31 30.56
C ASP A 195 0.37 -13.86 30.81
N ILE A 196 0.95 -13.06 29.90
CA ILE A 196 2.28 -12.45 30.08
C ILE A 196 2.23 -11.48 31.26
N PHE A 197 1.23 -10.59 31.29
CA PHE A 197 1.13 -9.57 32.33
C PHE A 197 0.91 -10.19 33.71
N ILE A 198 0.07 -11.22 33.79
CA ILE A 198 -0.15 -11.98 35.02
C ILE A 198 1.15 -12.65 35.50
N ASP A 199 1.95 -13.23 34.59
CA ASP A 199 3.22 -13.84 34.95
C ASP A 199 4.26 -12.82 35.45
N VAL A 200 4.35 -11.65 34.80
CA VAL A 200 5.24 -10.54 35.23
C VAL A 200 4.88 -10.08 36.65
N VAL A 201 3.58 -9.88 36.94
CA VAL A 201 3.11 -9.54 38.30
C VAL A 201 3.47 -10.65 39.30
N ASN A 202 3.18 -11.91 38.97
CA ASN A 202 3.44 -13.04 39.88
C ASN A 202 4.93 -13.29 40.11
N SER A 203 5.78 -12.92 39.16
CA SER A 203 7.24 -13.06 39.23
C SER A 203 7.92 -11.88 39.93
N ASN A 204 7.16 -10.93 40.51
CA ASN A 204 7.67 -9.69 41.10
C ASN A 204 8.54 -8.86 40.14
N GLN A 205 8.29 -8.96 38.84
CA GLN A 205 8.90 -8.13 37.82
C GLN A 205 8.10 -6.83 37.66
N ILE A 206 8.73 -5.77 37.14
CA ILE A 206 8.12 -4.44 37.09
C ILE A 206 7.24 -4.35 35.84
N ILE A 207 5.94 -4.16 36.06
CA ILE A 207 4.96 -3.91 34.99
C ILE A 207 4.35 -2.53 35.13
N SER A 208 4.28 -1.81 34.01
CA SER A 208 3.71 -0.47 33.94
C SER A 208 2.76 -0.35 32.74
N SER A 209 1.86 0.63 32.79
CA SER A 209 1.00 0.98 31.67
C SER A 209 1.13 2.46 31.32
N PHE A 210 0.74 2.82 30.10
CA PHE A 210 0.71 4.21 29.66
C PHE A 210 -0.42 4.45 28.66
N GLU A 211 -0.97 5.66 28.64
CA GLU A 211 -1.97 6.05 27.64
C GLU A 211 -1.29 6.21 26.28
N CYS A 212 -1.38 5.19 25.43
CA CYS A 212 -0.54 5.06 24.25
C CYS A 212 -1.03 5.86 23.03
N THR A 213 -2.29 6.29 23.03
CA THR A 213 -2.90 7.03 21.93
C THR A 213 -4.17 7.72 22.39
N SER A 214 -4.60 8.75 21.66
CA SER A 214 -5.93 9.37 21.84
C SER A 214 -7.06 8.59 21.16
N PHE A 215 -6.74 7.68 20.23
CA PHE A 215 -7.71 6.79 19.59
C PHE A 215 -7.09 5.50 19.10
N TYR A 216 -7.79 4.42 19.44
CA TYR A 216 -7.40 3.06 19.13
C TYR A 216 -8.56 2.32 18.48
N GLU A 217 -8.27 1.59 17.41
CA GLU A 217 -9.21 0.69 16.77
C GLU A 217 -8.52 -0.63 16.41
N ASN A 218 -9.15 -1.75 16.77
CA ASN A 218 -8.79 -3.06 16.22
C ASN A 218 -9.78 -3.41 15.09
N VAL A 219 -9.28 -3.48 13.85
CA VAL A 219 -10.11 -3.59 12.65
C VAL A 219 -10.54 -5.04 12.42
N ASN A 220 -11.56 -5.47 13.16
CA ASN A 220 -12.10 -6.84 13.15
C ASN A 220 -13.43 -6.99 12.40
N SER A 221 -14.05 -5.89 11.97
CA SER A 221 -15.32 -5.86 11.23
C SER A 221 -15.44 -4.58 10.41
N LYS A 222 -16.36 -4.53 9.43
CA LYS A 222 -16.68 -3.28 8.71
C LYS A 222 -17.19 -2.17 9.62
N LYS A 223 -17.82 -2.52 10.76
CA LYS A 223 -18.20 -1.53 11.79
C LYS A 223 -16.97 -0.86 12.41
N ASN A 224 -15.92 -1.62 12.73
CA ASN A 224 -14.66 -1.07 13.24
C ASN A 224 -13.99 -0.18 12.19
N TYR A 225 -13.91 -0.67 10.95
CA TYR A 225 -13.34 0.09 9.84
C TYR A 225 -14.08 1.43 9.63
N ASN A 226 -15.41 1.41 9.55
CA ASN A 226 -16.19 2.64 9.41
C ASN A 226 -16.00 3.60 10.59
N ARG A 227 -15.84 3.08 11.82
CA ARG A 227 -15.55 3.92 12.99
C ARG A 227 -14.17 4.57 12.87
N LEU A 228 -13.16 3.82 12.44
CA LEU A 228 -11.83 4.35 12.15
C LEU A 228 -11.88 5.44 11.08
N ILE A 229 -12.48 5.17 9.92
CA ILE A 229 -12.61 6.15 8.84
C ILE A 229 -13.37 7.40 9.31
N ASN A 230 -14.46 7.25 10.05
CA ASN A 230 -15.20 8.38 10.60
C ASN A 230 -14.40 9.16 11.63
N TYR A 231 -13.57 8.49 12.44
CA TYR A 231 -12.74 9.16 13.44
C TYR A 231 -11.65 10.01 12.79
N ILE A 232 -10.98 9.48 11.76
CA ILE A 232 -9.86 10.17 11.11
C ILE A 232 -10.29 11.18 10.05
N LYS A 233 -11.57 11.17 9.64
CA LYS A 233 -12.09 12.01 8.56
C LYS A 233 -11.75 13.50 8.72
N ASP A 234 -11.82 14.01 9.94
CA ASP A 234 -11.61 15.43 10.26
C ASP A 234 -10.29 15.67 11.04
N LYS A 235 -9.37 14.70 11.01
CA LYS A 235 -8.11 14.74 11.76
C LYS A 235 -6.95 15.17 10.87
N ASP A 236 -5.86 15.62 11.51
CA ASP A 236 -4.66 15.93 10.76
C ASP A 236 -4.00 14.64 10.24
N LEU A 237 -3.95 14.52 8.92
CA LEU A 237 -3.34 13.45 8.15
C LEU A 237 -2.04 13.91 7.48
N SER A 238 -1.46 15.02 7.94
CA SER A 238 -0.21 15.62 7.44
C SER A 238 0.96 14.63 7.26
N LYS A 239 0.98 13.50 7.97
CA LYS A 239 2.00 12.46 7.83
C LYS A 239 2.09 11.81 6.43
N TYR A 240 0.99 11.77 5.67
CA TYR A 240 0.99 11.22 4.31
C TYR A 240 1.50 12.22 3.27
N PHE A 241 1.70 13.47 3.70
CA PHE A 241 2.13 14.55 2.84
C PHE A 241 3.54 15.01 3.19
N PHE A 242 4.24 15.58 2.22
CA PHE A 242 5.59 16.11 2.39
C PHE A 242 5.74 17.50 1.77
N GLY A 243 6.80 18.20 2.18
CA GLY A 243 7.08 19.56 1.75
C GLY A 243 5.85 20.48 1.84
N VAL A 244 5.63 21.25 0.77
CA VAL A 244 4.50 22.19 0.67
C VAL A 244 3.12 21.53 0.77
N PHE A 245 2.97 20.26 0.39
CA PHE A 245 1.68 19.56 0.48
C PHE A 245 1.31 19.26 1.93
N LYS A 246 2.31 18.99 2.76
CA LYS A 246 2.12 18.88 4.21
C LYS A 246 1.62 20.19 4.78
N ASP A 247 2.28 21.30 4.44
CA ASP A 247 1.90 22.63 4.92
C ASP A 247 0.50 23.03 4.44
N LEU A 248 0.18 22.80 3.15
CA LEU A 248 -1.14 23.05 2.59
C LEU A 248 -2.21 22.24 3.31
N TYR A 249 -1.96 20.95 3.56
CA TYR A 249 -2.89 20.12 4.30
C TYR A 249 -3.05 20.61 5.73
N THR A 250 -1.97 20.87 6.46
CA THR A 250 -2.03 21.32 7.85
C THR A 250 -2.76 22.65 8.01
N VAL A 251 -2.64 23.58 7.06
CA VAL A 251 -3.32 24.88 7.10
C VAL A 251 -4.77 24.78 6.63
N ASN A 252 -5.07 23.99 5.58
CA ASN A 252 -6.37 23.98 4.90
C ASN A 252 -7.16 22.68 5.05
N ASN A 253 -6.84 21.78 6.00
CA ASN A 253 -7.48 20.46 6.13
C ASN A 253 -9.02 20.47 6.23
N LYS A 254 -9.65 21.59 6.62
CA LYS A 254 -11.11 21.76 6.67
C LYS A 254 -11.74 22.17 5.35
N GLU A 255 -10.96 22.73 4.43
CA GLU A 255 -11.41 23.27 3.14
C GLU A 255 -10.92 22.43 1.95
N VAL A 256 -10.07 21.43 2.21
CA VAL A 256 -9.54 20.50 1.21
C VAL A 256 -10.12 19.09 1.39
N GLU A 257 -10.58 18.49 0.30
CA GLU A 257 -11.10 17.13 0.28
C GLU A 257 -10.00 16.12 -0.09
N LEU A 258 -9.71 15.16 0.81
CA LEU A 258 -8.79 14.06 0.51
C LEU A 258 -9.49 13.00 -0.35
N VAL A 259 -8.95 12.76 -1.55
CA VAL A 259 -9.50 11.79 -2.53
C VAL A 259 -8.39 10.87 -3.02
N LYS A 260 -8.66 9.58 -3.28
CA LYS A 260 -7.67 8.67 -3.88
C LYS A 260 -7.36 9.08 -5.33
N PHE A 261 -6.10 9.05 -5.74
CA PHE A 261 -5.66 9.59 -7.04
C PHE A 261 -6.30 8.92 -8.26
N TYR A 262 -6.60 7.63 -8.22
CA TYR A 262 -7.25 6.98 -9.38
C TYR A 262 -8.77 6.98 -9.31
N GLN A 263 -9.37 7.74 -8.38
CA GLN A 263 -10.83 7.76 -8.15
C GLN A 263 -11.40 9.17 -8.27
N SER A 264 -12.69 9.25 -8.59
CA SER A 264 -13.47 10.49 -8.62
C SER A 264 -12.77 11.60 -9.44
N LYS A 265 -12.55 12.78 -8.84
CA LYS A 265 -11.97 13.93 -9.54
C LYS A 265 -10.58 13.68 -10.10
N PHE A 266 -9.76 12.89 -9.44
CA PHE A 266 -8.43 12.61 -9.96
C PHE A 266 -8.44 11.61 -11.13
N SER A 267 -9.50 10.79 -11.30
CA SER A 267 -9.68 10.03 -12.55
C SER A 267 -9.89 10.95 -13.76
N GLU A 268 -10.67 12.04 -13.57
CA GLU A 268 -10.87 13.06 -14.60
C GLU A 268 -9.56 13.81 -14.90
N VAL A 269 -8.82 14.18 -13.86
CA VAL A 269 -7.51 14.84 -14.00
C VAL A 269 -6.54 13.94 -14.75
N TYR A 270 -6.43 12.67 -14.36
CA TYR A 270 -5.54 11.71 -15.02
C TYR A 270 -5.92 11.49 -16.48
N ASP A 271 -7.22 11.41 -16.78
CA ASP A 271 -7.68 11.33 -18.16
C ASP A 271 -7.25 12.58 -18.95
N CYS A 272 -7.45 13.78 -18.39
CA CYS A 272 -6.96 15.01 -19.01
C CYS A 272 -5.43 15.04 -19.14
N MET A 273 -4.68 14.56 -18.14
CA MET A 273 -3.21 14.42 -18.18
C MET A 273 -2.78 13.50 -19.31
N CYS A 274 -3.43 12.36 -19.49
CA CYS A 274 -3.17 11.47 -20.63
C CYS A 274 -3.48 12.09 -22.00
N HIS A 275 -4.19 13.22 -22.04
CA HIS A 275 -4.45 14.05 -23.22
C HIS A 275 -3.79 15.44 -23.09
N SER A 276 -2.82 15.61 -22.19
CA SER A 276 -1.99 16.83 -22.07
C SER A 276 -0.53 16.57 -21.64
N GLN A 277 -0.09 15.31 -21.53
CA GLN A 277 1.20 14.94 -20.90
C GLN A 277 2.43 15.12 -21.79
N ASP A 278 2.31 15.79 -22.94
CA ASP A 278 3.46 16.25 -23.73
C ASP A 278 3.65 17.78 -23.68
N LEU A 279 3.09 18.46 -22.68
CA LEU A 279 3.28 19.90 -22.50
C LEU A 279 4.62 20.23 -21.83
N ASP A 280 5.70 20.16 -22.60
CA ASP A 280 6.61 21.31 -22.61
C ASP A 280 5.82 22.47 -23.26
N GLU A 281 5.91 23.70 -22.74
CA GLU A 281 5.10 24.86 -23.17
C GLU A 281 5.23 25.25 -24.67
N ASN A 282 5.91 24.44 -25.48
CA ASN A 282 6.17 24.62 -26.92
C ASN A 282 5.61 23.52 -27.84
N PHE A 283 4.91 22.49 -27.35
CA PHE A 283 4.43 21.38 -28.19
C PHE A 283 2.99 21.59 -28.67
N ASP A 284 2.80 21.63 -29.99
CA ASP A 284 1.49 21.78 -30.65
C ASP A 284 0.64 20.49 -30.52
N GLU A 285 -0.71 20.60 -30.49
CA GLU A 285 -1.69 19.48 -30.46
C GLU A 285 -1.47 18.38 -31.53
N VAL A 286 -0.66 18.68 -32.56
CA VAL A 286 -0.30 17.77 -33.64
C VAL A 286 0.73 16.72 -33.20
N GLU A 287 1.61 17.02 -32.25
CA GLU A 287 2.67 16.11 -31.79
C GLU A 287 2.22 15.13 -30.71
N GLU A 288 1.22 15.47 -29.89
CA GLU A 288 0.65 14.56 -28.88
C GLU A 288 -0.04 13.33 -29.52
N ASN A 289 -0.77 13.54 -30.62
CA ASN A 289 -1.31 12.43 -31.41
C ASN A 289 -0.20 11.57 -32.04
N LYS A 290 1.03 12.09 -32.15
CA LYS A 290 2.15 11.38 -32.77
C LYS A 290 2.80 10.41 -31.78
N LEU A 291 3.06 10.82 -30.54
CA LEU A 291 3.70 9.94 -29.53
C LEU A 291 2.81 8.75 -29.15
N VAL A 292 1.52 8.99 -28.89
CA VAL A 292 0.57 7.89 -28.64
C VAL A 292 0.47 6.97 -29.86
N GLN A 293 0.49 7.53 -31.07
CA GLN A 293 0.44 6.75 -32.30
C GLN A 293 1.73 5.94 -32.51
N GLU A 294 2.90 6.49 -32.18
CA GLU A 294 4.20 5.80 -32.20
C GLU A 294 4.22 4.64 -31.20
N GLU A 295 3.74 4.84 -29.98
CA GLU A 295 3.59 3.77 -28.98
C GLU A 295 2.64 2.67 -29.47
N VAL A 296 1.47 3.04 -30.01
CA VAL A 296 0.49 2.09 -30.55
C VAL A 296 1.07 1.33 -31.74
N ASP A 297 1.80 2.00 -32.64
CA ASP A 297 2.43 1.38 -33.81
C ASP A 297 3.59 0.47 -33.41
N PHE A 298 4.35 0.83 -32.37
CA PHE A 298 5.34 -0.03 -31.74
C PHE A 298 4.70 -1.35 -31.27
N PHE A 299 3.65 -1.28 -30.44
CA PHE A 299 2.94 -2.48 -29.99
C PHE A 299 2.33 -3.30 -31.15
N ARG A 300 1.76 -2.62 -32.16
CA ARG A 300 1.20 -3.28 -33.35
C ARG A 300 2.25 -4.00 -34.18
N SER A 301 3.49 -3.51 -34.22
CA SER A 301 4.59 -4.19 -34.91
C SER A 301 4.84 -5.57 -34.31
N TYR A 302 4.80 -5.68 -32.98
CA TYR A 302 4.92 -6.96 -32.26
C TYR A 302 3.71 -7.87 -32.42
N LEU A 303 2.49 -7.31 -32.45
CA LEU A 303 1.29 -8.07 -32.79
C LEU A 303 1.38 -8.67 -34.20
N ALA A 304 1.97 -7.95 -35.16
CA ALA A 304 2.19 -8.45 -36.51
C ALA A 304 3.25 -9.56 -36.53
N LEU A 305 4.33 -9.43 -35.77
CA LEU A 305 5.36 -10.47 -35.61
C LEU A 305 4.80 -11.76 -35.00
N SER A 306 3.87 -11.64 -34.04
CA SER A 306 3.18 -12.79 -33.44
C SER A 306 2.11 -13.40 -34.37
N ARG A 307 1.88 -12.80 -35.56
CA ARG A 307 0.80 -13.15 -36.51
C ARG A 307 -0.58 -13.21 -35.85
N GLY A 308 -0.76 -12.41 -34.80
CA GLY A 308 -1.90 -12.45 -33.89
C GLY A 308 -2.99 -11.43 -34.21
N LYS A 309 -4.09 -11.50 -33.45
CA LYS A 309 -5.19 -10.52 -33.53
C LYS A 309 -5.80 -10.12 -32.18
N LYS A 310 -5.39 -10.78 -31.10
CA LYS A 310 -5.92 -10.56 -29.75
C LYS A 310 -4.89 -9.86 -28.88
N VAL A 311 -5.30 -8.74 -28.29
CA VAL A 311 -4.48 -7.94 -27.38
C VAL A 311 -5.14 -7.90 -26.00
N LEU A 312 -4.35 -8.02 -24.94
CA LEU A 312 -4.76 -7.72 -23.57
C LEU A 312 -4.00 -6.47 -23.11
N GLU A 313 -4.71 -5.49 -22.59
CA GLU A 313 -4.14 -4.29 -21.98
C GLU A 313 -4.38 -4.33 -20.46
N LEU A 314 -3.28 -4.29 -19.71
CA LEU A 314 -3.27 -4.27 -18.25
C LEU A 314 -3.38 -2.81 -17.77
N ALA A 315 -4.23 -2.57 -16.76
CA ALA A 315 -4.55 -1.24 -16.24
C ALA A 315 -4.92 -0.24 -17.35
N CYS A 316 -5.94 -0.59 -18.14
CA CYS A 316 -6.27 0.12 -19.37
C CYS A 316 -6.79 1.56 -19.13
N GLY A 317 -7.10 1.92 -17.89
CA GLY A 317 -7.50 3.26 -17.50
C GLY A 317 -8.67 3.78 -18.34
N SER A 318 -8.57 5.04 -18.76
CA SER A 318 -9.55 5.71 -19.61
C SER A 318 -9.39 5.41 -21.12
N GLY A 319 -8.50 4.48 -21.48
CA GLY A 319 -8.32 3.90 -22.82
C GLY A 319 -7.47 4.71 -23.79
N ARG A 320 -6.41 5.36 -23.29
CA ARG A 320 -5.37 6.03 -24.09
C ARG A 320 -4.79 5.11 -25.18
N VAL A 321 -4.58 3.82 -24.88
CA VAL A 321 -4.11 2.80 -25.83
C VAL A 321 -5.25 1.91 -26.33
N THR A 322 -6.24 1.58 -25.49
CA THR A 322 -7.40 0.75 -25.87
C THR A 322 -8.12 1.27 -27.11
N ILE A 323 -8.43 2.58 -27.14
CA ILE A 323 -9.22 3.19 -28.22
C ILE A 323 -8.45 3.18 -29.54
N PRO A 324 -7.19 3.65 -29.62
CA PRO A 324 -6.39 3.57 -30.84
C PRO A 324 -6.27 2.15 -31.43
N PHE A 325 -6.06 1.12 -30.60
CA PHE A 325 -6.04 -0.28 -31.06
C PHE A 325 -7.36 -0.68 -31.73
N ALA A 326 -8.49 -0.33 -31.10
CA ALA A 326 -9.81 -0.61 -31.63
C ALA A 326 -10.12 0.19 -32.91
N MET A 327 -9.57 1.41 -33.06
CA MET A 327 -9.68 2.19 -34.30
C MET A 327 -8.98 1.48 -35.48
N HIS A 328 -7.87 0.78 -35.20
CA HIS A 328 -7.20 -0.10 -36.16
C HIS A 328 -7.87 -1.47 -36.34
N LYS A 329 -9.09 -1.64 -35.79
CA LYS A 329 -9.91 -2.87 -35.85
C LYS A 329 -9.23 -4.10 -35.24
N VAL A 330 -8.30 -3.88 -34.32
CA VAL A 330 -7.68 -4.93 -33.52
C VAL A 330 -8.61 -5.24 -32.34
N LYS A 331 -8.80 -6.54 -32.03
CA LYS A 331 -9.57 -6.93 -30.84
C LYS A 331 -8.70 -6.75 -29.61
N ILE A 332 -9.16 -5.92 -28.68
CA ILE A 332 -8.47 -5.62 -27.44
C ILE A 332 -9.38 -5.86 -26.24
N THR A 333 -8.83 -6.54 -25.23
CA THR A 333 -9.44 -6.67 -23.91
C THR A 333 -8.70 -5.73 -22.98
N GLY A 334 -9.37 -4.71 -22.45
CA GLY A 334 -8.84 -3.81 -21.44
C GLY A 334 -9.27 -4.24 -20.04
N VAL A 335 -8.32 -4.34 -19.12
CA VAL A 335 -8.58 -4.69 -17.72
C VAL A 335 -8.16 -3.54 -16.82
N ASP A 336 -9.02 -3.14 -15.89
CA ASP A 336 -8.68 -2.16 -14.86
C ASP A 336 -9.42 -2.48 -13.55
N ILE A 337 -8.80 -2.18 -12.41
CA ILE A 337 -9.45 -2.35 -11.09
C ILE A 337 -10.43 -1.21 -10.80
N CYS A 338 -10.17 -0.02 -11.37
CA CYS A 338 -10.90 1.19 -11.11
C CYS A 338 -12.13 1.33 -12.01
N LYS A 339 -13.31 1.30 -11.39
CA LYS A 339 -14.58 1.48 -12.09
C LYS A 339 -14.70 2.85 -12.76
N ASP A 340 -14.28 3.92 -12.09
CA ASP A 340 -14.40 5.29 -12.61
C ASP A 340 -13.64 5.46 -13.93
N MET A 341 -12.44 4.86 -14.04
CA MET A 341 -11.66 4.84 -15.29
C MET A 341 -12.37 4.08 -16.42
N LEU A 342 -12.91 2.89 -16.12
CA LEU A 342 -13.67 2.10 -17.08
C LEU A 342 -14.97 2.78 -17.53
N ASP A 343 -15.61 3.55 -16.64
CA ASP A 343 -16.80 4.34 -16.95
C ASP A 343 -16.44 5.46 -17.94
N ILE A 344 -15.34 6.19 -17.71
CA ILE A 344 -14.82 7.22 -18.65
C ILE A 344 -14.53 6.61 -20.02
N LEU A 345 -13.81 5.48 -20.06
CA LEU A 345 -13.52 4.75 -21.29
C LEU A 345 -14.80 4.32 -22.02
N SER A 346 -15.75 3.74 -21.28
CA SER A 346 -17.04 3.32 -21.82
C SER A 346 -17.82 4.48 -22.41
N GLU A 347 -17.84 5.63 -21.74
CA GLU A 347 -18.50 6.84 -22.21
C GLU A 347 -17.87 7.35 -23.52
N LYS A 348 -16.53 7.45 -23.58
CA LYS A 348 -15.80 7.83 -24.81
C LYS A 348 -16.12 6.91 -25.97
N VAL A 349 -16.15 5.59 -25.72
CA VAL A 349 -16.48 4.59 -26.73
C VAL A 349 -17.93 4.72 -27.22
N LEU A 350 -18.89 4.98 -26.33
CA LEU A 350 -20.29 5.11 -26.70
C LEU A 350 -20.58 6.41 -27.46
N ASN A 351 -19.98 7.52 -27.03
CA ASN A 351 -20.31 8.86 -27.53
C ASN A 351 -19.44 9.28 -28.72
N LYS A 352 -18.13 9.03 -28.69
CA LYS A 352 -17.17 9.50 -29.70
C LYS A 352 -16.68 8.38 -30.63
N TYR A 353 -16.42 7.19 -30.08
CA TYR A 353 -15.79 6.08 -30.83
C TYR A 353 -16.72 4.87 -31.05
N ARG A 354 -18.01 5.12 -31.32
CA ARG A 354 -19.06 4.06 -31.37
C ARG A 354 -18.74 2.88 -32.29
N ARG A 355 -17.96 3.10 -33.36
CA ARG A 355 -17.52 2.05 -34.29
C ARG A 355 -16.52 1.08 -33.66
N CYS A 356 -15.76 1.52 -32.67
CA CYS A 356 -14.75 0.75 -31.93
C CYS A 356 -15.39 -0.25 -30.95
N LYS A 357 -16.63 -0.02 -30.50
CA LYS A 357 -17.32 -0.85 -29.48
C LYS A 357 -17.26 -2.36 -29.76
N ARG A 358 -17.32 -2.78 -31.03
CA ARG A 358 -17.28 -4.22 -31.41
C ARG A 358 -15.89 -4.87 -31.27
N TYR A 359 -14.86 -4.08 -31.04
CA TYR A 359 -13.46 -4.50 -30.95
C TYR A 359 -12.91 -4.41 -29.52
N ILE A 360 -13.69 -3.89 -28.57
CA ILE A 360 -13.28 -3.66 -27.19
C ILE A 360 -14.08 -4.58 -26.27
N THR A 361 -13.38 -5.30 -25.40
CA THR A 361 -13.93 -5.95 -24.21
C THR A 361 -13.36 -5.25 -22.99
N LEU A 362 -14.19 -4.79 -22.04
CA LEU A 362 -13.74 -4.18 -20.79
C LEU A 362 -14.07 -5.10 -19.62
N LEU A 363 -13.09 -5.31 -18.74
CA LEU A 363 -13.23 -6.12 -17.54
C LEU A 363 -12.78 -5.33 -16.32
N GLN A 364 -13.66 -5.21 -15.32
CA GLN A 364 -13.26 -4.71 -14.01
C GLN A 364 -12.65 -5.87 -13.21
N ASP A 365 -11.32 -5.96 -13.18
CA ASP A 365 -10.60 -7.08 -12.57
C ASP A 365 -9.25 -6.64 -12.01
N ASP A 366 -8.66 -7.47 -11.16
CA ASP A 366 -7.35 -7.24 -10.57
C ASP A 366 -6.27 -7.88 -11.43
N ILE A 367 -5.35 -7.08 -11.98
CA ILE A 367 -4.29 -7.57 -12.88
C ILE A 367 -3.26 -8.45 -12.18
N THR A 368 -3.19 -8.43 -10.84
CA THR A 368 -2.30 -9.31 -10.07
C THR A 368 -2.89 -10.70 -9.84
N ASN A 369 -4.20 -10.87 -10.07
CA ASN A 369 -4.94 -12.11 -9.87
C ASN A 369 -6.29 -12.08 -10.59
N PHE A 370 -6.26 -12.30 -11.91
CA PHE A 370 -7.46 -12.29 -12.75
C PHE A 370 -8.49 -13.31 -12.30
N LYS A 371 -9.75 -12.87 -12.24
CA LYS A 371 -10.94 -13.69 -12.02
C LYS A 371 -11.80 -13.80 -13.27
N LEU A 372 -11.71 -12.83 -14.17
CA LEU A 372 -12.55 -12.66 -15.34
C LEU A 372 -11.80 -12.96 -16.65
N VAL A 373 -10.49 -12.74 -16.70
CA VAL A 373 -9.67 -13.09 -17.86
C VAL A 373 -9.48 -14.61 -17.92
N ASN A 374 -9.96 -15.23 -19.01
CA ASN A 374 -10.02 -16.68 -19.15
C ASN A 374 -9.50 -17.19 -20.51
N GLU A 375 -8.77 -16.36 -21.24
CA GLU A 375 -8.15 -16.70 -22.52
C GLU A 375 -6.71 -16.17 -22.59
N LYS A 376 -5.96 -16.66 -23.59
CA LYS A 376 -4.61 -16.19 -23.90
C LYS A 376 -4.62 -15.19 -25.06
N PHE A 377 -3.59 -14.36 -25.10
CA PHE A 377 -3.47 -13.24 -26.02
C PHE A 377 -2.15 -13.30 -26.78
N ASN A 378 -2.17 -12.85 -28.04
CA ASN A 378 -0.96 -12.81 -28.85
C ASN A 378 -0.01 -11.69 -28.43
N LEU A 379 -0.58 -10.64 -27.83
CA LEU A 379 0.15 -9.53 -27.26
C LEU A 379 -0.53 -9.13 -25.95
N VAL A 380 0.23 -9.10 -24.87
CA VAL A 380 -0.15 -8.48 -23.60
C VAL A 380 0.66 -7.19 -23.47
N ILE A 381 0.00 -6.06 -23.17
CA ILE A 381 0.66 -4.77 -22.99
C ILE A 381 0.35 -4.19 -21.61
N PHE A 382 1.30 -3.46 -21.03
CA PHE A 382 1.14 -2.75 -19.77
C PHE A 382 1.83 -1.38 -19.85
N PRO A 383 1.18 -0.40 -20.50
CA PRO A 383 1.77 0.90 -20.84
C PRO A 383 1.75 1.91 -19.67
N ALA A 384 2.27 3.11 -19.92
CA ALA A 384 2.28 4.28 -19.02
C ALA A 384 3.08 4.10 -17.72
N THR A 385 4.17 3.33 -17.73
CA THR A 385 5.03 3.02 -16.56
C THR A 385 4.27 2.39 -15.40
N THR A 386 3.08 1.85 -15.67
CA THR A 386 2.13 1.37 -14.67
C THR A 386 2.65 0.14 -13.91
N ILE A 387 3.70 -0.52 -14.44
CA ILE A 387 4.47 -1.56 -13.73
C ILE A 387 4.94 -1.11 -12.34
N ARG A 388 5.16 0.20 -12.14
CA ARG A 388 5.56 0.77 -10.86
C ARG A 388 4.46 0.76 -9.80
N LEU A 389 3.19 0.58 -10.18
CA LEU A 389 2.06 0.41 -9.25
C LEU A 389 1.89 -1.02 -8.77
N ILE A 390 2.63 -1.98 -9.32
CA ILE A 390 2.49 -3.39 -8.95
C ILE A 390 2.92 -3.59 -7.50
N ASP A 391 1.95 -3.95 -6.68
CA ASP A 391 2.14 -4.27 -5.27
C ASP A 391 2.42 -5.78 -5.11
N LYS A 392 3.25 -6.32 -6.02
CA LYS A 392 3.66 -7.72 -6.12
C LYS A 392 5.16 -7.85 -6.33
N ASP A 393 5.76 -8.97 -5.93
CA ASP A 393 7.08 -9.34 -6.40
C ASP A 393 7.13 -9.32 -7.94
N LEU A 394 8.09 -8.60 -8.49
CA LEU A 394 8.14 -8.32 -9.92
C LEU A 394 8.30 -9.60 -10.74
N ALA A 395 9.10 -10.56 -10.27
CA ALA A 395 9.31 -11.84 -10.97
C ALA A 395 8.03 -12.67 -10.96
N GLU A 396 7.36 -12.76 -9.80
CA GLU A 396 6.10 -13.48 -9.69
C GLU A 396 5.00 -12.87 -10.57
N PHE A 397 4.91 -11.53 -10.65
CA PHE A 397 3.96 -10.86 -11.52
C PHE A 397 4.26 -11.13 -13.00
N ILE A 398 5.52 -10.96 -13.43
CA ILE A 398 5.92 -11.21 -14.81
C ILE A 398 5.66 -12.69 -15.18
N ASP A 399 6.06 -13.65 -14.33
CA ASP A 399 5.82 -15.07 -14.59
C ASP A 399 4.32 -15.41 -14.59
N TYR A 400 3.52 -14.77 -13.75
CA TYR A 400 2.06 -14.93 -13.78
C TYR A 400 1.47 -14.50 -15.14
N ILE A 401 1.91 -13.38 -15.70
CA ILE A 401 1.45 -12.90 -17.01
C ILE A 401 1.82 -13.87 -18.13
N TYR A 402 2.91 -14.64 -18.01
CA TYR A 402 3.30 -15.67 -18.98
C TYR A 402 2.13 -16.61 -19.32
N ASP A 403 1.29 -16.96 -18.36
CA ASP A 403 0.16 -17.88 -18.57
C ASP A 403 -0.93 -17.32 -19.48
N TYR A 404 -0.97 -16.00 -19.66
CA TYR A 404 -1.93 -15.27 -20.51
C TYR A 404 -1.35 -14.89 -21.87
N VAL A 405 -0.07 -15.15 -22.12
CA VAL A 405 0.54 -14.99 -23.44
C VAL A 405 0.39 -16.30 -24.24
N GLU A 406 0.03 -16.21 -25.51
CA GLU A 406 0.04 -17.34 -26.47
C GLU A 406 1.47 -17.72 -26.87
N ASP A 407 1.68 -18.95 -27.34
CA ASP A 407 2.99 -19.39 -27.84
C ASP A 407 3.42 -18.53 -29.04
N GLY A 408 4.65 -17.98 -29.01
CA GLY A 408 5.13 -17.01 -29.99
C GLY A 408 4.57 -15.59 -29.83
N GLY A 409 3.78 -15.34 -28.77
CA GLY A 409 3.28 -14.04 -28.38
C GLY A 409 4.27 -13.23 -27.54
N TYR A 410 3.87 -12.01 -27.17
CA TYR A 410 4.71 -11.07 -26.43
C TYR A 410 3.99 -10.50 -25.22
N PHE A 411 4.75 -10.23 -24.16
CA PHE A 411 4.37 -9.32 -23.08
C PHE A 411 5.28 -8.08 -23.15
N ILE A 412 4.68 -6.90 -23.22
CA ILE A 412 5.40 -5.64 -23.36
C ILE A 412 4.93 -4.64 -22.31
N PHE A 413 5.87 -4.01 -21.61
CA PHE A 413 5.57 -2.91 -20.69
C PHE A 413 6.64 -1.83 -20.82
N ASP A 414 6.28 -0.59 -20.56
CA ASP A 414 7.25 0.50 -20.47
C ASP A 414 7.62 0.77 -19.01
N ASN A 415 8.82 1.31 -18.81
CA ASN A 415 9.26 1.77 -17.50
C ASN A 415 10.15 3.00 -17.66
N ASN A 416 10.26 3.75 -16.58
CA ASN A 416 11.17 4.88 -16.47
C ASN A 416 12.18 4.66 -15.34
N GLU A 417 13.46 4.72 -15.68
CA GLU A 417 14.53 4.63 -14.69
C GLU A 417 14.88 6.04 -14.18
N ILE A 418 14.72 6.24 -12.87
CA ILE A 418 15.05 7.49 -12.20
C ILE A 418 16.53 7.46 -11.83
N LYS A 419 17.34 8.29 -12.49
CA LYS A 419 18.79 8.33 -12.27
C LYS A 419 19.11 9.04 -10.94
N LYS A 420 19.85 8.37 -10.05
CA LYS A 420 20.43 8.98 -8.85
C LYS A 420 21.58 9.92 -9.26
N ARG A 421 21.37 11.24 -9.18
CA ARG A 421 22.39 12.23 -9.57
C ARG A 421 23.31 12.64 -8.41
N ASP A 422 22.80 12.64 -7.19
CA ASP A 422 23.51 13.08 -6.00
C ASP A 422 23.67 11.96 -4.96
N SER A 423 24.58 12.15 -4.00
CA SER A 423 24.70 11.27 -2.83
C SER A 423 23.52 11.38 -1.85
N GLN A 424 22.50 12.18 -2.17
CA GLN A 424 21.31 12.32 -1.33
C GLN A 424 20.46 11.04 -1.37
N PRO A 425 19.93 10.59 -0.22
CA PRO A 425 19.06 9.42 -0.16
C PRO A 425 17.66 9.71 -0.71
N VAL A 426 17.25 10.99 -0.74
CA VAL A 426 15.92 11.43 -1.15
C VAL A 426 16.03 12.58 -2.16
N ILE A 427 15.24 12.54 -3.23
CA ILE A 427 15.11 13.62 -4.24
C ILE A 427 13.65 14.05 -4.31
N GLU A 428 13.39 15.36 -4.33
CA GLU A 428 12.05 15.93 -4.46
C GLU A 428 11.92 16.77 -5.74
N ASN A 429 10.87 16.49 -6.52
CA ASN A 429 10.52 17.27 -7.71
C ASN A 429 9.11 17.83 -7.56
N LEU A 430 8.91 19.10 -7.92
CA LEU A 430 7.60 19.77 -7.88
C LEU A 430 7.18 20.15 -9.30
N TYR A 431 5.92 19.86 -9.61
CA TYR A 431 5.31 20.06 -10.91
C TYR A 431 3.98 20.79 -10.78
N ASN A 432 3.57 21.43 -11.86
CA ASN A 432 2.25 22.01 -11.99
C ASN A 432 1.72 21.82 -13.41
N LEU A 433 0.40 21.71 -13.53
CA LEU A 433 -0.34 21.44 -14.75
C LEU A 433 -1.62 22.28 -14.69
N SER A 434 -2.04 22.81 -15.84
CA SER A 434 -3.41 23.26 -16.01
C SER A 434 -4.14 22.39 -17.02
N TYR A 435 -5.37 22.01 -16.72
CA TYR A 435 -6.23 21.29 -17.66
C TYR A 435 -7.58 21.97 -17.77
N GLU A 436 -8.23 21.84 -18.92
CA GLU A 436 -9.54 22.42 -19.18
C GLU A 436 -10.62 21.34 -19.25
N LYS A 437 -11.73 21.55 -18.55
CA LYS A 437 -12.91 20.70 -18.62
C LYS A 437 -14.16 21.56 -18.54
N ASP A 438 -15.15 21.31 -19.40
CA ASP A 438 -16.39 22.07 -19.46
C ASP A 438 -16.17 23.60 -19.56
N ASN A 439 -15.19 24.01 -20.35
CA ASN A 439 -14.72 25.41 -20.51
C ASN A 439 -14.21 26.07 -19.20
N LYS A 440 -13.77 25.26 -18.23
CA LYS A 440 -13.19 25.71 -16.97
C LYS A 440 -11.76 25.23 -16.86
N LYS A 441 -10.83 26.16 -16.62
CA LYS A 441 -9.41 25.89 -16.43
C LYS A 441 -9.13 25.56 -14.97
N ASN A 442 -8.64 24.36 -14.72
CA ASN A 442 -8.30 23.83 -13.40
C ASN A 442 -6.78 23.72 -13.27
N VAL A 443 -6.29 23.69 -12.02
CA VAL A 443 -4.84 23.65 -11.74
C VAL A 443 -4.52 22.49 -10.82
N LEU A 444 -3.58 21.65 -11.24
CA LEU A 444 -2.99 20.58 -10.45
C LEU A 444 -1.55 20.95 -10.09
N PHE A 445 -1.22 20.86 -8.81
CA PHE A 445 0.16 20.79 -8.33
C PHE A 445 0.44 19.36 -7.92
N PHE A 446 1.62 18.84 -8.23
CA PHE A 446 2.04 17.56 -7.68
C PHE A 446 3.53 17.53 -7.42
N ALA A 447 3.96 16.78 -6.42
CA ALA A 447 5.36 16.52 -6.18
C ALA A 447 5.64 15.04 -6.05
N GLU A 448 6.83 14.65 -6.46
CA GLU A 448 7.39 13.31 -6.31
C GLU A 448 8.57 13.38 -5.35
N GLN A 449 8.58 12.51 -4.35
CA GLN A 449 9.70 12.29 -3.46
C GLN A 449 10.22 10.87 -3.69
N HIS A 450 11.39 10.76 -4.31
CA HIS A 450 12.06 9.50 -4.60
C HIS A 450 12.99 9.15 -3.44
N ASP A 451 12.73 8.04 -2.76
CA ASP A 451 13.57 7.49 -1.70
C ASP A 451 14.34 6.29 -2.25
N PHE A 452 15.65 6.49 -2.47
CA PHE A 452 16.56 5.48 -3.00
C PHE A 452 17.00 4.45 -1.96
N THR A 453 16.66 4.65 -0.68
CA THR A 453 16.90 3.66 0.38
C THR A 453 15.77 2.65 0.40
N SER A 454 14.52 3.09 0.35
CA SER A 454 13.35 2.19 0.31
C SER A 454 12.97 1.74 -1.11
N MET A 455 13.57 2.32 -2.15
CA MET A 455 13.22 2.11 -3.56
C MET A 455 11.73 2.40 -3.85
N LYS A 456 11.21 3.45 -3.21
CA LYS A 456 9.83 3.92 -3.37
C LYS A 456 9.81 5.39 -3.75
N THR A 457 8.81 5.77 -4.53
CA THR A 457 8.45 7.17 -4.79
C THR A 457 7.12 7.46 -4.14
N ARG A 458 7.06 8.48 -3.28
CA ARG A 458 5.81 9.03 -2.79
C ARG A 458 5.40 10.19 -3.68
N VAL A 459 4.14 10.25 -4.07
CA VAL A 459 3.60 11.35 -4.87
C VAL A 459 2.50 12.03 -4.09
N ASN A 460 2.49 13.36 -4.07
CA ASN A 460 1.42 14.17 -3.51
C ASN A 460 0.80 15.03 -4.59
N PHE A 461 -0.51 15.24 -4.52
CA PHE A 461 -1.28 16.01 -5.49
C PHE A 461 -2.15 17.01 -4.76
N TYR A 462 -2.30 18.20 -5.33
CA TYR A 462 -3.22 19.24 -4.87
C TYR A 462 -3.93 19.84 -6.07
N LEU A 463 -5.23 19.67 -6.14
CA LEU A 463 -6.08 20.05 -7.26
C LEU A 463 -7.01 21.19 -6.86
N ASN A 464 -7.03 22.23 -7.68
CA ASN A 464 -8.00 23.32 -7.61
C ASN A 464 -8.98 23.18 -8.75
N VAL A 465 -10.25 22.97 -8.42
CA VAL A 465 -11.36 22.93 -9.39
C VAL A 465 -12.13 24.24 -9.31
N PHE A 466 -12.16 25.00 -10.41
CA PHE A 466 -12.79 26.31 -10.48
C PHE A 466 -14.23 26.17 -11.01
N ASP A 467 -15.19 26.06 -10.10
CA ASP A 467 -16.63 26.11 -10.39
C ASP A 467 -17.23 27.46 -9.95
N ASP A 468 -18.52 27.51 -9.59
CA ASP A 468 -19.14 28.70 -8.96
C ASP A 468 -18.40 29.09 -7.66
N GLU A 469 -17.85 28.09 -6.97
CA GLU A 469 -16.88 28.21 -5.88
C GLU A 469 -15.64 27.38 -6.22
N VAL A 470 -14.47 27.80 -5.73
CA VAL A 470 -13.24 27.01 -5.89
C VAL A 470 -13.27 25.85 -4.90
N LYS A 471 -13.10 24.63 -5.39
CA LYS A 471 -12.99 23.42 -4.58
C LYS A 471 -11.56 22.91 -4.60
N HIS A 472 -11.08 22.54 -3.42
CA HIS A 472 -9.73 22.04 -3.23
C HIS A 472 -9.76 20.55 -2.95
N TYR A 473 -8.95 19.79 -3.67
CA TYR A 473 -8.75 18.37 -3.45
C TYR A 473 -7.27 18.09 -3.22
N ILE A 474 -6.97 17.09 -2.39
CA ILE A 474 -5.60 16.64 -2.17
C ILE A 474 -5.54 15.13 -2.24
N SER A 475 -4.42 14.59 -2.70
CA SER A 475 -4.22 13.15 -2.84
C SER A 475 -2.76 12.78 -2.63
N TYR A 476 -2.53 11.49 -2.47
CA TYR A 476 -1.20 10.90 -2.50
C TYR A 476 -1.24 9.49 -3.08
N THR A 477 -0.10 9.01 -3.58
CA THR A 477 0.12 7.62 -3.98
C THR A 477 1.57 7.21 -3.77
N TYR A 478 1.86 5.92 -3.93
CA TYR A 478 3.19 5.35 -3.87
C TYR A 478 3.49 4.57 -5.15
N LEU A 479 4.72 4.67 -5.64
CA LEU A 479 5.24 3.94 -6.79
C LEU A 479 6.50 3.19 -6.40
N ASN A 480 6.70 1.99 -6.91
CA ASN A 480 7.99 1.31 -6.85
C ASN A 480 9.00 2.01 -7.75
N MET A 481 10.25 2.08 -7.32
CA MET A 481 11.38 2.43 -8.18
C MET A 481 11.96 1.14 -8.71
N ILE A 482 11.86 0.94 -10.03
CA ILE A 482 12.29 -0.26 -10.72
C ILE A 482 13.34 0.14 -11.74
N ASP A 483 14.52 -0.44 -11.65
CA ASP A 483 15.60 -0.24 -12.63
C ASP A 483 15.73 -1.45 -13.58
N ARG A 484 16.56 -1.31 -14.62
CA ARG A 484 16.79 -2.39 -15.59
C ARG A 484 17.34 -3.66 -14.97
N ARG A 485 18.24 -3.55 -14.00
CA ARG A 485 18.87 -4.71 -13.37
C ARG A 485 17.84 -5.50 -12.57
N MET A 486 16.93 -4.81 -11.89
CA MET A 486 15.80 -5.42 -11.19
C MET A 486 14.88 -6.15 -12.16
N ILE A 487 14.62 -5.60 -13.36
CA ILE A 487 13.82 -6.26 -14.40
C ILE A 487 14.55 -7.48 -14.96
N GLU A 488 15.84 -7.37 -15.29
CA GLU A 488 16.66 -8.50 -15.78
C GLU A 488 16.72 -9.63 -14.75
N ASP A 489 16.97 -9.30 -13.49
CA ASP A 489 16.97 -10.26 -12.38
C ASP A 489 15.60 -10.91 -12.22
N ALA A 490 14.52 -10.13 -12.22
CA ALA A 490 13.17 -10.66 -12.13
C ALA A 490 12.86 -11.61 -13.29
N VAL A 491 13.13 -11.21 -14.54
CA VAL A 491 12.90 -12.03 -15.74
C VAL A 491 13.69 -13.34 -15.70
N SER A 492 14.92 -13.34 -15.16
CA SER A 492 15.74 -14.55 -15.04
C SER A 492 15.13 -15.64 -14.14
N HIS A 493 14.16 -15.27 -13.30
CA HIS A 493 13.40 -16.18 -12.44
C HIS A 493 12.03 -16.56 -13.02
N THR A 494 11.73 -16.18 -14.26
CA THR A 494 10.45 -16.47 -14.93
C THR A 494 10.59 -17.48 -16.06
N ARG A 495 9.45 -17.88 -16.63
CA ARG A 495 9.37 -18.67 -17.86
C ARG A 495 9.66 -17.87 -19.12
N PHE A 496 9.72 -16.53 -19.05
CA PHE A 496 10.28 -15.75 -20.14
C PHE A 496 11.80 -15.90 -20.13
N SER A 497 12.37 -16.33 -21.26
CA SER A 497 13.78 -16.68 -21.33
C SER A 497 14.72 -15.48 -21.53
N GLU A 498 14.20 -14.39 -22.11
CA GLU A 498 14.98 -13.21 -22.46
C GLU A 498 14.10 -11.95 -22.40
N VAL A 499 14.73 -10.83 -22.03
CA VAL A 499 14.15 -9.48 -22.13
C VAL A 499 14.93 -8.68 -23.16
N LYS A 500 14.21 -8.00 -24.04
CA LYS A 500 14.77 -6.99 -24.93
C LYS A 500 14.32 -5.61 -24.45
N PHE A 501 15.28 -4.72 -24.24
CA PHE A 501 15.02 -3.32 -23.97
C PHE A 501 15.02 -2.53 -25.29
N GLU A 502 13.99 -1.71 -25.50
CA GLU A 502 13.92 -0.78 -26.62
C GLU A 502 13.74 0.65 -26.11
N ASP A 503 14.77 1.46 -26.28
CA ASP A 503 14.79 2.85 -25.85
C ASP A 503 13.97 3.71 -26.80
N TYR A 504 13.18 4.62 -26.25
CA TYR A 504 12.40 5.55 -27.08
C TYR A 504 12.41 6.99 -26.59
N TYR A 505 12.85 7.26 -25.36
CA TYR A 505 13.05 8.62 -24.87
C TYR A 505 14.15 8.67 -23.83
N GLU A 506 15.14 9.54 -24.03
CA GLU A 506 16.17 9.86 -23.06
C GLU A 506 16.25 11.38 -22.94
N ASP A 507 16.01 11.88 -21.73
CA ASP A 507 16.42 13.24 -21.35
C ASP A 507 17.43 13.16 -20.20
N ASP A 508 17.95 14.31 -19.77
CA ASP A 508 18.95 14.32 -18.70
C ASP A 508 18.41 13.64 -17.42
N LYS A 509 17.10 13.71 -17.14
CA LYS A 509 16.44 13.38 -15.86
C LYS A 509 15.94 11.95 -15.78
N SER A 510 15.50 11.40 -16.92
CA SER A 510 14.77 10.14 -16.98
C SER A 510 15.10 9.37 -18.26
N TYR A 511 15.01 8.05 -18.16
CA TYR A 511 15.30 7.17 -19.27
C TYR A 511 14.12 6.19 -19.44
N MET A 512 13.41 6.34 -20.55
CA MET A 512 12.22 5.57 -20.90
C MET A 512 12.58 4.46 -21.87
N TYR A 513 12.03 3.28 -21.62
CA TYR A 513 12.24 2.13 -22.48
C TYR A 513 11.07 1.16 -22.40
N TYR A 514 10.87 0.41 -23.49
CA TYR A 514 10.01 -0.76 -23.51
C TYR A 514 10.81 -2.00 -23.10
N CYS A 515 10.21 -2.82 -22.24
CA CYS A 515 10.64 -4.17 -21.95
C CYS A 515 9.80 -5.13 -22.78
N VAL A 516 10.43 -5.86 -23.68
CA VAL A 516 9.78 -6.82 -24.57
C VAL A 516 10.17 -8.22 -24.15
N LEU A 517 9.18 -9.00 -23.73
CA LEU A 517 9.31 -10.40 -23.32
C LEU A 517 8.58 -11.28 -24.33
N LYS A 518 9.26 -12.32 -24.84
CA LYS A 518 8.68 -13.25 -25.81
C LYS A 518 8.41 -14.61 -25.18
N LYS A 519 7.25 -15.18 -25.50
CA LYS A 519 6.89 -16.55 -25.13
C LYS A 519 7.19 -17.56 -26.24
#